data_AF-A0A7J8M3L9-F1
#
_entry.id   AF-A0A7J8M3L9-F1
#
_cell.length_a   1.000
_cell.length_b   1.000
_cell.length_c   1.000
_cell.angle_alpha   90.00
_cell.angle_beta   90.00
_cell.angle_gamma   90.00
#
_symmetry.space_group_name_H-M   'P 1'
#
loop_
_entity.id
_entity.type
_entity.pdbx_description
1 polymer ?
#
loop_
_entity_poly.entity_id
_entity_poly.type
_entity_poly.pdbx_seq_one_letter_code
_entity_poly.pdbx_strand_id
1 'polypeptide(L)'
;MFTLLLVKLPSNSVASCLTMAGNDVGTQYRSGIYFYSPEQEKAAVESMEKQQKLLNRKIVTEILPARKFYRAEEYHQQYLAKGGRFGCKQSAEKGCNDPIRCYG
;
A
#
# COMPACT_ATOMS: atom_id res chain seq x y z
N MET A 1 3.26 -17.36 -13.86
CA MET A 1 3.66 -17.13 -12.46
C MET A 1 3.07 -15.80 -12.00
N PHE A 2 1.82 -15.81 -11.53
CA PHE A 2 1.15 -14.60 -11.04
C PHE A 2 1.59 -14.36 -9.59
N THR A 3 2.66 -13.60 -9.41
CA THR A 3 3.05 -13.05 -8.11
C THR A 3 1.96 -12.11 -7.63
N LEU A 4 1.23 -12.56 -6.61
CA LEU A 4 0.45 -11.70 -5.75
C LEU A 4 1.35 -10.55 -5.31
N LEU A 5 0.98 -9.33 -5.69
CA LEU A 5 1.59 -8.12 -5.17
C LEU A 5 1.15 -8.00 -3.71
N LEU A 6 1.82 -8.76 -2.83
CA LEU A 6 2.01 -8.35 -1.45
C LEU A 6 2.80 -7.05 -1.58
N VAL A 7 2.08 -5.94 -1.73
CA VAL A 7 2.65 -4.61 -1.52
C VAL A 7 3.32 -4.75 -0.17
N LYS A 8 4.66 -4.79 -0.21
CA LYS A 8 5.52 -4.65 0.95
C LYS A 8 5.11 -3.29 1.50
N LEU A 9 4.08 -3.26 2.35
CA LEU A 9 3.64 -2.05 3.01
C LEU A 9 4.91 -1.56 3.69
N PRO A 10 5.47 -0.40 3.28
CA PRO A 10 6.63 0.12 3.97
C PRO A 10 6.25 0.20 5.44
N SER A 11 7.19 -0.13 6.34
CA SER A 11 6.95 -0.21 7.79
C SER A 11 6.42 1.08 8.41
N ASN A 12 6.26 2.15 7.62
CA ASN A 12 5.71 3.45 7.98
C ASN A 12 4.26 3.68 7.51
N SER A 13 3.63 2.69 6.87
CA SER A 13 2.21 2.78 6.50
C SER A 13 1.40 2.64 7.78
N VAL A 14 0.89 3.76 8.30
CA VAL A 14 0.06 3.87 9.50
C VAL A 14 -1.20 3.00 9.40
N ALA A 15 -1.05 1.70 9.63
CA ALA A 15 -2.10 0.68 9.60
C ALA A 15 -3.17 0.87 10.69
N SER A 16 -3.04 1.92 11.51
CA SER A 16 -3.91 2.23 12.64
C SER A 16 -4.90 3.37 12.39
N CYS A 17 -4.91 4.00 11.21
CA CYS A 17 -5.87 5.07 10.88
C CYS A 17 -6.77 4.67 9.71
N LEU A 18 -8.10 4.71 9.94
CA LEU A 18 -9.12 4.16 9.03
C LEU A 18 -9.23 4.89 7.69
N THR A 19 -8.84 6.17 7.62
CA THR A 19 -9.09 7.03 6.44
C THR A 19 -7.97 8.04 6.21
N MET A 20 -6.74 7.73 6.62
CA MET A 20 -5.64 8.68 6.52
C MET A 20 -4.32 7.99 6.22
N ALA A 21 -3.63 8.48 5.20
CA ALA A 21 -2.27 8.07 4.85
C ALA A 21 -1.36 9.29 4.96
N GLY A 22 -0.59 9.39 6.05
CA GLY A 22 0.21 10.59 6.32
C GLY A 22 -0.68 11.82 6.55
N ASN A 23 -0.55 12.84 5.71
CA ASN A 23 -1.34 14.08 5.77
C ASN A 23 -2.60 14.03 4.89
N ASP A 24 -2.79 12.98 4.10
CA ASP A 24 -3.91 12.84 3.18
C ASP A 24 -5.10 12.18 3.89
N VAL A 25 -6.18 12.96 4.08
CA VAL A 25 -7.40 12.54 4.77
C VAL A 25 -8.52 12.29 3.76
N GLY A 26 -9.17 11.13 3.86
CA GLY A 26 -10.30 10.77 3.00
C GLY A 26 -10.56 9.25 2.94
N THR A 27 -11.78 8.86 2.60
CA THR A 27 -12.19 7.44 2.51
C THR A 27 -11.44 6.66 1.42
N GLN A 28 -10.85 7.37 0.45
CA GLN A 28 -9.97 6.83 -0.58
C GLN A 28 -8.60 6.40 -0.07
N TYR A 29 -8.18 6.87 1.12
CA TYR A 29 -6.87 6.57 1.72
C TYR A 29 -6.92 5.46 2.78
N ARG A 30 -8.01 4.68 2.79
CA ARG A 30 -8.13 3.55 3.71
C ARG A 30 -7.16 2.44 3.34
N SER A 31 -6.60 1.78 4.35
CA SER A 31 -5.76 0.60 4.16
C SER A 31 -6.62 -0.63 3.90
N GLY A 32 -6.37 -1.36 2.81
CA GLY A 32 -7.10 -2.58 2.48
C GLY A 32 -6.24 -3.58 1.71
N ILE A 33 -6.49 -4.87 1.94
CA ILE A 33 -5.92 -6.00 1.21
C ILE A 33 -7.04 -6.66 0.43
N TYR A 34 -6.91 -6.68 -0.89
CA TYR A 34 -7.89 -7.26 -1.79
C TYR A 34 -7.36 -8.57 -2.41
N PHE A 35 -7.97 -9.71 -2.07
CA PHE A 35 -7.49 -11.03 -2.47
C PHE A 35 -8.26 -11.61 -3.67
N TYR A 36 -7.57 -12.40 -4.49
CA TYR A 36 -8.17 -13.11 -5.64
C TYR A 36 -8.36 -14.61 -5.39
N SER A 37 -7.77 -15.16 -4.32
CA SER A 37 -7.86 -16.58 -3.97
C SER A 37 -7.88 -16.77 -2.45
N PRO A 38 -8.46 -17.87 -1.95
CA PRO A 38 -8.55 -18.16 -0.52
C PRO A 38 -7.17 -18.33 0.15
N GLU A 39 -6.15 -18.77 -0.60
CA GLU A 39 -4.77 -18.86 -0.08
C GLU A 39 -4.21 -17.47 0.28
N GLN A 40 -4.55 -16.46 -0.52
CA GLN A 40 -4.12 -15.08 -0.29
C GLN A 40 -4.86 -14.44 0.88
N GLU A 41 -6.15 -14.77 1.05
CA GLU A 41 -6.92 -14.39 2.23
C GLU A 41 -6.28 -14.91 3.50
N LYS A 42 -5.99 -16.23 3.55
CA LYS A 42 -5.33 -16.85 4.70
C LYS A 42 -3.97 -16.23 5.00
N ALA A 43 -3.13 -16.03 3.98
CA ALA A 43 -1.84 -15.39 4.14
C ALA A 43 -1.95 -13.94 4.64
N ALA A 44 -2.94 -13.18 4.16
CA ALA A 44 -3.20 -11.81 4.61
C ALA A 44 -3.61 -11.75 6.08
N VAL A 45 -4.53 -12.64 6.49
CA VAL A 45 -5.00 -12.73 7.88
C VAL A 45 -3.84 -13.10 8.82
N GLU A 46 -3.07 -14.15 8.48
CA GLU A 46 -1.91 -14.56 9.28
C GLU A 46 -0.86 -13.46 9.41
N SER A 47 -0.60 -12.71 8.32
CA SER A 47 0.32 -11.58 8.34
C SER A 47 -0.21 -10.44 9.21
N MET A 48 -1.50 -10.12 9.12
CA MET A 48 -2.15 -9.09 9.93
C MET A 48 -2.07 -9.43 11.42
N GLU A 49 -2.37 -10.66 11.81
CA GLU A 49 -2.27 -11.11 13.20
C GLU A 49 -0.85 -11.04 13.75
N LYS A 50 0.16 -11.41 12.95
CA LYS A 50 1.57 -11.29 13.33
C LYS A 50 1.96 -9.83 13.55
N GLN A 51 1.53 -8.92 12.66
CA GLN A 51 1.80 -7.50 12.78
C GLN A 51 1.05 -6.87 13.97
N GLN A 52 -0.19 -7.29 14.24
CA GLN A 52 -0.99 -6.79 15.35
C GLN A 52 -0.31 -7.04 16.70
N LYS A 53 0.43 -8.15 16.85
CA LYS A 53 1.21 -8.44 18.07
C LYS A 53 2.37 -7.46 18.30
N LEU A 54 2.89 -6.86 17.24
CA LEU A 54 3.99 -5.89 17.31
C LEU A 54 3.48 -4.45 17.52
N LEU A 55 2.20 -4.20 17.19
CA LEU A 55 1.59 -2.89 17.22
C LEU A 55 0.64 -2.76 18.41
N ASN A 56 0.86 -1.74 19.25
CA ASN A 56 -0.03 -1.43 20.37
C ASN A 56 -1.40 -0.89 19.90
N ARG A 57 -1.50 -0.42 18.65
CA ARG A 57 -2.74 0.10 18.07
C ARG A 57 -3.40 -0.99 17.24
N LYS A 58 -4.74 -1.04 17.31
CA LYS A 58 -5.53 -1.94 16.47
C LYS A 58 -5.32 -1.61 14.99
N ILE A 59 -4.97 -2.62 14.21
CA ILE A 59 -4.91 -2.57 12.76
C ILE A 59 -6.35 -2.50 12.23
N VAL A 60 -6.60 -1.53 11.36
CA VAL A 60 -7.92 -1.25 10.76
C VAL A 60 -7.95 -1.60 9.27
N THR A 61 -6.98 -2.38 8.80
CA THR A 61 -6.88 -2.84 7.42
C THR A 61 -8.05 -3.76 7.07
N GLU A 62 -8.81 -3.42 6.05
CA GLU A 62 -9.88 -4.30 5.54
C GLU A 62 -9.30 -5.44 4.71
N ILE A 63 -9.81 -6.66 4.87
CA ILE A 63 -9.45 -7.82 4.04
C ILE A 63 -10.72 -8.24 3.32
N LEU A 64 -10.79 -8.00 2.01
CA LEU A 64 -11.99 -8.23 1.20
C LEU A 64 -11.63 -8.90 -0.14
N PRO A 65 -12.57 -9.63 -0.76
CA PRO A 65 -12.35 -10.15 -2.11
C PRO A 65 -12.16 -9.00 -3.10
N ALA A 66 -11.23 -9.18 -4.04
CA ALA A 66 -10.94 -8.21 -5.08
C ALA A 66 -12.18 -7.95 -5.94
N ARG A 67 -12.56 -6.67 -6.04
CA ARG A 67 -13.63 -6.19 -6.93
C ARG A 67 -13.03 -5.64 -8.22
N LYS A 68 -13.90 -5.21 -9.13
CA LYS A 68 -13.49 -4.57 -10.39
C LYS A 68 -12.51 -3.41 -10.12
N PHE A 69 -11.31 -3.55 -10.66
CA PHE A 69 -10.26 -2.53 -10.59
C PHE A 69 -10.38 -1.58 -11.78
N TYR A 70 -10.46 -0.28 -11.51
CA TYR A 70 -10.43 0.76 -12.52
C TYR A 70 -9.02 1.33 -12.59
N ARG A 71 -8.36 1.17 -13.74
CA ARG A 71 -7.01 1.71 -13.96
C ARG A 71 -7.10 3.24 -13.95
N ALA A 72 -6.29 3.87 -13.09
CA ALA A 72 -6.13 5.32 -13.05
C ALA A 72 -5.47 5.85 -14.34
N GLU A 73 -5.68 7.13 -14.62
CA GLU A 73 -5.16 7.84 -15.79
C GLU A 73 -3.63 7.72 -15.92
N GLU A 74 -3.12 7.88 -17.14
CA GLU A 74 -1.71 7.63 -17.45
C GLU A 74 -0.75 8.57 -16.72
N TYR A 75 -1.20 9.78 -16.35
CA TYR A 75 -0.41 10.73 -15.58
C TYR A 75 -0.16 10.26 -14.13
N HIS A 76 -1.04 9.42 -13.57
CA HIS A 76 -0.87 8.85 -12.22
C HIS A 76 0.09 7.67 -12.19
N GLN A 77 0.29 7.00 -13.33
CA GLN A 77 1.16 5.83 -13.41
C GLN A 77 2.63 6.25 -13.23
N GLN A 78 3.35 5.59 -12.32
CA GLN A 78 4.78 5.82 -12.06
C GLN A 78 5.12 7.30 -11.73
N TYR A 79 4.19 8.03 -11.11
CA TYR A 79 4.30 9.48 -10.88
C TYR A 79 5.63 9.93 -10.24
N LEU A 80 6.10 9.26 -9.18
CA LEU A 80 7.36 9.61 -8.50
C LEU A 80 8.60 9.29 -9.35
N ALA A 81 8.57 8.22 -10.15
CA ALA A 81 9.64 7.90 -11.08
C ALA A 81 9.68 8.86 -12.29
N LYS A 82 8.53 9.44 -12.66
CA LYS A 82 8.41 10.47 -13.70
C LYS A 82 8.91 11.85 -13.23
N GLY A 83 9.09 12.07 -11.92
CA GLY A 83 9.63 13.32 -11.36
C GLY A 83 8.78 13.93 -10.24
N GLY A 84 7.61 13.36 -9.95
CA GLY A 84 6.70 13.88 -8.94
C GLY A 84 6.30 15.35 -9.19
N ARG A 85 5.97 16.06 -8.12
CA ARG A 85 5.55 17.46 -8.14
C ARG A 85 6.70 18.43 -8.42
N PHE A 86 7.92 18.06 -8.02
CA PHE A 86 9.08 18.96 -8.02
C PHE A 86 10.08 18.68 -9.16
N GLY A 87 9.80 17.71 -10.04
CA GLY A 87 10.69 17.31 -11.13
C GLY A 87 11.85 16.39 -10.71
N CYS A 88 12.04 16.16 -9.41
CA CYS A 88 13.05 15.23 -8.88
C CYS A 88 12.56 13.79 -8.94
N LYS A 89 13.15 12.98 -9.83
CA LYS A 89 12.81 11.56 -9.97
C LYS A 89 13.27 10.76 -8.76
N GLN A 90 12.46 9.77 -8.36
CA GLN A 90 12.85 8.77 -7.38
C GLN A 90 13.06 7.43 -8.09
N SER A 91 14.14 6.72 -7.74
CA SER A 91 14.48 5.45 -8.38
C SER A 91 13.42 4.39 -8.09
N ALA A 92 12.99 3.69 -9.13
CA ALA A 92 12.09 2.53 -9.04
C ALA A 92 12.85 1.20 -9.23
N GLU A 93 14.18 1.23 -9.15
CA GLU A 93 15.01 0.04 -9.28
C GLU A 93 14.74 -0.94 -8.14
N LYS A 94 14.73 -2.24 -8.48
CA LYS A 94 14.53 -3.31 -7.50
C LYS A 94 15.71 -3.32 -6.53
N GLY A 95 15.42 -3.15 -5.23
CA GLY A 95 16.45 -3.12 -4.19
C GLY A 95 16.98 -1.72 -3.86
N CYS A 96 16.44 -0.66 -4.48
CA CYS A 96 16.68 0.70 -4.03
C CYS A 96 16.19 0.88 -2.59
N ASN A 97 17.05 1.42 -1.73
CA ASN A 97 16.74 1.72 -0.32
C ASN A 97 16.69 3.24 -0.05
N ASP A 98 16.64 4.06 -1.11
CA ASP A 98 16.48 5.50 -0.96
C ASP A 98 15.12 5.82 -0.31
N PRO A 99 15.07 6.80 0.61
CA PRO A 99 13.82 7.16 1.27
C PRO A 99 12.83 7.74 0.26
N ILE A 100 11.66 7.09 0.14
CA ILE A 100 10.59 7.54 -0.76
C ILE A 100 9.93 8.80 -0.20
N ARG A 101 9.87 9.87 -1.01
CA ARG A 101 9.17 11.12 -0.69
C ARG A 101 7.77 11.10 -1.26
N CYS A 102 6.77 11.48 -0.46
CA CYS A 102 5.35 11.36 -0.81
C CYS A 102 4.97 12.07 -2.11
N TYR A 103 5.58 13.23 -2.42
CA TYR A 103 5.14 14.08 -3.53
C TYR A 103 6.20 14.36 -4.59
N GLY A 104 7.42 13.84 -4.45
CA GLY A 104 8.56 14.21 -5.31
C GLY A 104 9.82 14.37 -4.51
#